data_AF-A0A960ALJ4-F1
#
_entry.id   AF-A0A960ALJ4-F1
#
_cell.length_a   1.000
_cell.length_b   1.000
_cell.length_c   1.000
_cell.angle_alpha   90.00
_cell.angle_beta   90.00
_cell.angle_gamma   90.00
#
_symmetry.space_group_name_H-M   'P 1'
#
loop_
_entity.id
_entity.type
_entity.pdbx_description
1 polymer ?
#
loop_
_entity_poly.entity_id
_entity_poly.type
_entity_poly.pdbx_seq_one_letter_code
_entity_poly.pdbx_strand_id
1 'polypeptide(L)'
;GAGGGSVAGSAPGLYGGTRDAGSCDPDKLIAFLQAEPEKAAAWAGVHGIEPSAIATYVRSLTPVVLRRDTRVLNHGYRNGRATPRAAVLQAGTAVLVDRFGIPRVKCGCGNPLGDARPVTTRTTYAGTRWPGFDPASVVVVRSDVEVDVFVLVDLRTGEAFRRPTGTKGDDDAEATGPSATTTTTTSTAPSSSEGTSAP
;
A
#
# COMPACT_ATOMS: atom_id res chain seq x y z
N GLY A 1 -7.16 24.74 6.96
CA GLY A 1 -7.03 23.88 5.78
C GLY A 1 -5.96 22.86 6.06
N ALA A 2 -6.24 21.57 5.86
CA ALA A 2 -5.34 20.49 6.23
C ALA A 2 -4.07 20.50 5.35
N GLY A 3 -3.04 21.20 5.85
CA GLY A 3 -1.70 21.20 5.28
C GLY A 3 -1.10 19.81 5.36
N GLY A 4 -0.69 19.24 4.21
CA GLY A 4 -0.05 17.95 3.97
C GLY A 4 0.70 17.41 5.18
N GLY A 5 0.08 16.41 5.80
CA GLY A 5 0.56 15.76 7.03
C GLY A 5 0.63 14.25 6.85
N SER A 6 0.65 13.54 7.97
CA SER A 6 0.64 12.08 7.97
C SER A 6 -0.78 11.54 7.89
N VAL A 7 -1.03 10.60 6.99
CA VAL A 7 -2.30 9.87 6.86
C VAL A 7 -2.09 8.40 7.20
N ALA A 8 -3.07 7.79 7.87
CA ALA A 8 -3.05 6.35 8.14
C ALA A 8 -3.22 5.57 6.83
N GLY A 9 -2.40 4.54 6.60
CA GLY A 9 -2.52 3.68 5.42
C GLY A 9 -3.82 2.87 5.38
N SER A 10 -4.44 2.64 6.53
CA SER A 10 -5.76 2.00 6.67
C SER A 10 -6.95 2.89 6.29
N ALA A 11 -6.73 4.21 6.10
CA ALA A 11 -7.83 5.17 6.01
C ALA A 11 -8.77 4.87 4.82
N PRO A 12 -10.08 4.67 5.06
CA PRO A 12 -11.05 4.41 4.00
C PRO A 12 -11.02 5.50 2.92
N GLY A 13 -10.96 5.07 1.67
CA GLY A 13 -10.89 5.95 0.51
C GLY A 13 -9.59 6.75 0.40
N LEU A 14 -8.54 6.47 1.18
CA LEU A 14 -7.21 7.03 0.91
C LEU A 14 -6.75 6.68 -0.50
N TYR A 15 -7.04 5.46 -0.90
CA TYR A 15 -6.69 4.90 -2.18
C TYR A 15 -7.91 4.79 -3.09
N GLY A 16 -7.65 4.86 -4.38
CA GLY A 16 -8.58 4.48 -5.42
C GLY A 16 -8.16 3.17 -6.05
N GLY A 17 -8.94 2.74 -7.02
CA GLY A 17 -8.59 1.60 -7.85
C GLY A 17 -9.47 1.53 -9.08
N THR A 18 -9.03 0.70 -10.01
CA THR A 18 -9.87 0.11 -11.05
C THR A 18 -10.09 -1.34 -10.66
N ARG A 19 -11.28 -1.88 -10.95
CA ARG A 19 -11.54 -3.32 -10.76
C ARG A 19 -10.58 -4.18 -11.60
N ASP A 20 -10.08 -3.61 -12.71
CA ASP A 20 -8.98 -4.18 -13.52
C ASP A 20 -7.60 -3.63 -13.10
N ALA A 21 -6.74 -4.44 -12.49
CA ALA A 21 -5.39 -4.05 -12.08
C ALA A 21 -4.32 -4.14 -13.19
N GLY A 22 -4.70 -4.13 -14.48
CA GLY A 22 -3.82 -4.53 -15.60
C GLY A 22 -2.46 -3.80 -15.73
N SER A 23 -2.36 -2.56 -15.22
CA SER A 23 -1.12 -1.75 -15.19
C SER A 23 -0.30 -1.91 -13.89
N CYS A 24 -0.85 -2.61 -12.89
CA CYS A 24 -0.22 -2.91 -11.62
C CYS A 24 -0.39 -4.40 -11.28
N ASP A 25 0.17 -5.24 -12.15
CA ASP A 25 0.10 -6.70 -12.05
C ASP A 25 1.33 -7.25 -11.29
N PRO A 26 1.13 -7.86 -10.09
CA PRO A 26 2.22 -8.46 -9.32
C PRO A 26 2.97 -9.56 -10.08
N ASP A 27 2.29 -10.39 -10.88
CA ASP A 27 2.92 -11.52 -11.56
C ASP A 27 3.83 -11.05 -12.70
N LYS A 28 3.48 -9.95 -13.39
CA LYS A 28 4.38 -9.34 -14.40
C LYS A 28 5.64 -8.77 -13.76
N LEU A 29 5.53 -8.16 -12.58
CA LEU A 29 6.71 -7.67 -11.84
C LEU A 29 7.62 -8.82 -11.43
N ILE A 30 7.04 -9.91 -10.92
CA ILE A 30 7.80 -11.10 -10.51
C ILE A 30 8.55 -11.68 -11.71
N ALA A 31 7.87 -11.88 -12.85
CA ALA A 31 8.49 -12.41 -14.06
C ALA A 31 9.64 -11.51 -14.55
N PHE A 32 9.46 -10.19 -14.52
CA PHE A 32 10.51 -9.24 -14.88
C PHE A 32 11.73 -9.33 -13.96
N LEU A 33 11.53 -9.39 -12.64
CA LEU A 33 12.64 -9.51 -11.69
C LEU A 33 13.35 -10.86 -11.79
N GLN A 34 12.62 -11.95 -12.02
CA GLN A 34 13.21 -13.28 -12.22
C GLN A 34 14.10 -13.36 -13.46
N ALA A 35 13.78 -12.61 -14.51
CA ALA A 35 14.60 -12.51 -15.71
C ALA A 35 15.89 -11.68 -15.50
N GLU A 36 16.01 -10.95 -14.39
CA GLU A 36 17.07 -9.98 -14.14
C GLU A 36 17.70 -10.16 -12.73
N PRO A 37 18.52 -11.21 -12.51
CA PRO A 37 18.97 -11.60 -11.17
C PRO A 37 19.69 -10.51 -10.37
N GLU A 38 20.55 -9.72 -11.01
CA GLU A 38 21.24 -8.60 -10.34
C GLU A 38 20.27 -7.50 -9.92
N LYS A 39 19.24 -7.23 -10.73
CA LYS A 39 18.20 -6.27 -10.40
C LYS A 39 17.30 -6.80 -9.29
N ALA A 40 16.95 -8.08 -9.34
CA ALA A 40 16.19 -8.76 -8.29
C ALA A 40 16.92 -8.67 -6.94
N ALA A 41 18.23 -8.93 -6.90
CA ALA A 41 19.02 -8.82 -5.68
C ALA A 41 18.99 -7.39 -5.11
N ALA A 42 19.21 -6.38 -5.95
CA ALA A 42 19.14 -5.00 -5.51
C ALA A 42 17.73 -4.58 -5.06
N TRP A 43 16.70 -5.07 -5.76
CA TRP A 43 15.30 -4.81 -5.45
C TRP A 43 14.90 -5.40 -4.09
N ALA A 44 15.25 -6.67 -3.87
CA ALA A 44 15.03 -7.40 -2.63
C ALA A 44 15.74 -6.72 -1.45
N GLY A 45 16.97 -6.23 -1.68
CA GLY A 45 17.74 -5.48 -0.69
C GLY A 45 17.07 -4.20 -0.19
N VAL A 46 16.23 -3.53 -1.00
CA VAL A 46 15.44 -2.36 -0.55
C VAL A 46 14.40 -2.74 0.49
N HIS A 47 13.82 -3.94 0.37
CA HIS A 47 12.80 -4.44 1.28
C HIS A 47 13.37 -5.31 2.41
N GLY A 48 14.69 -5.53 2.42
CA GLY A 48 15.34 -6.38 3.43
C GLY A 48 14.94 -7.85 3.34
N ILE A 49 14.63 -8.34 2.14
CA ILE A 49 14.24 -9.73 1.88
C ILE A 49 15.29 -10.44 1.02
N GLU A 50 15.27 -11.77 1.06
CA GLU A 50 16.06 -12.58 0.13
C GLU A 50 15.45 -12.55 -1.29
N PRO A 51 16.27 -12.67 -2.36
CA PRO A 51 15.75 -12.69 -3.74
C PRO A 51 14.72 -13.81 -3.99
N SER A 52 14.87 -14.96 -3.32
CA SER A 52 13.93 -16.07 -3.39
C SER A 52 12.55 -15.73 -2.80
N ALA A 53 12.47 -14.75 -1.90
CA ALA A 53 11.23 -14.32 -1.27
C ALA A 53 10.46 -13.25 -2.08
N ILE A 54 11.02 -12.72 -3.17
CA ILE A 54 10.38 -11.68 -3.99
C ILE A 54 8.98 -12.08 -4.43
N ALA A 55 8.81 -13.31 -4.92
CA ALA A 55 7.52 -13.76 -5.44
C ALA A 55 6.42 -13.75 -4.36
N THR A 56 6.74 -14.31 -3.19
CA THR A 56 5.82 -14.33 -2.04
C THR A 56 5.55 -12.92 -1.53
N TYR A 57 6.58 -12.09 -1.43
CA TYR A 57 6.44 -10.72 -0.96
C TYR A 57 5.55 -9.89 -1.89
N VAL A 58 5.84 -9.88 -3.19
CA VAL A 58 5.08 -9.12 -4.18
C VAL A 58 3.61 -9.55 -4.24
N ARG A 59 3.32 -10.86 -4.12
CA ARG A 59 1.94 -11.37 -4.06
C ARG A 59 1.19 -11.01 -2.79
N SER A 60 1.89 -10.66 -1.71
CA SER A 60 1.24 -10.15 -0.49
C SER A 60 0.80 -8.69 -0.61
N LEU A 61 1.24 -7.97 -1.65
CA LEU A 61 0.95 -6.57 -1.82
C LEU A 61 -0.35 -6.36 -2.61
N THR A 62 -1.09 -5.31 -2.24
CA THR A 62 -2.37 -4.95 -2.86
C THR A 62 -2.17 -3.86 -3.91
N PRO A 63 -2.62 -4.05 -5.17
CA PRO A 63 -2.64 -3.00 -6.17
C PRO A 63 -3.67 -1.93 -5.85
N VAL A 64 -3.24 -0.67 -5.83
CA VAL A 64 -4.10 0.51 -5.60
C VAL A 64 -3.63 1.71 -6.42
N VAL A 65 -4.43 2.77 -6.44
CA VAL A 65 -4.09 4.06 -7.06
C VAL A 65 -4.09 5.15 -6.00
N LEU A 66 -3.05 5.98 -6.00
CA LEU A 66 -2.98 7.13 -5.08
C LEU A 66 -4.07 8.15 -5.41
N ARG A 67 -4.83 8.62 -4.41
CA ARG A 67 -5.75 9.76 -4.59
C ARG A 67 -5.17 11.09 -4.12
N ARG A 68 -3.97 11.06 -3.54
CA ARG A 68 -3.25 12.23 -3.03
C ARG A 68 -1.79 12.17 -3.45
N ASP A 69 -1.20 13.33 -3.65
CA ASP A 69 0.23 13.45 -3.88
C ASP A 69 0.97 12.91 -2.65
N THR A 70 1.78 11.87 -2.84
CA THR A 70 2.34 11.07 -1.74
C THR A 70 3.86 11.08 -1.76
N ARG A 71 4.47 11.40 -0.61
CA ARG A 71 5.93 11.29 -0.44
C ARG A 71 6.34 9.85 -0.24
N VAL A 72 7.42 9.47 -0.93
CA VAL A 72 8.01 8.14 -0.89
C VAL A 72 9.53 8.21 -0.95
N LEU A 73 10.20 7.12 -0.60
CA LEU A 73 11.60 6.89 -0.96
C LEU A 73 11.66 5.95 -2.16
N ASN A 74 11.73 6.51 -3.37
CA ASN A 74 11.78 5.73 -4.60
C ASN A 74 13.21 5.25 -4.87
N HIS A 75 13.38 4.00 -5.31
CA HIS A 75 14.69 3.48 -5.66
C HIS A 75 14.81 3.25 -7.16
N GLY A 76 15.74 3.95 -7.81
CA GLY A 76 16.19 3.61 -9.16
C GLY A 76 17.25 2.52 -9.13
N TYR A 77 17.73 2.10 -10.29
CA TYR A 77 18.82 1.13 -10.40
C TYR A 77 20.02 1.74 -11.14
N ARG A 78 21.21 1.63 -10.56
CA ARG A 78 22.47 2.08 -11.17
C ARG A 78 23.63 1.21 -10.69
N ASN A 79 24.43 0.70 -11.62
CA ASN A 79 25.65 -0.09 -11.35
C ASN A 79 25.41 -1.25 -10.37
N GLY A 80 24.43 -2.12 -10.63
CA GLY A 80 24.17 -3.26 -9.75
C GLY A 80 23.36 -2.94 -8.48
N ARG A 81 23.03 -1.66 -8.22
CA ARG A 81 22.52 -1.22 -6.91
C ARG A 81 21.25 -0.39 -7.00
N ALA A 82 20.39 -0.58 -6.01
CA ALA A 82 19.25 0.29 -5.78
C ALA A 82 19.73 1.65 -5.23
N THR A 83 19.22 2.74 -5.80
CA THR A 83 19.64 4.10 -5.45
C THR A 83 18.45 4.91 -4.91
N PRO A 84 18.47 5.31 -3.63
CA PRO A 84 17.35 6.00 -3.02
C PRO A 84 17.22 7.44 -3.52
N ARG A 85 15.99 7.87 -3.78
CA ARG A 85 15.64 9.25 -4.10
C ARG A 85 14.31 9.59 -3.43
N ALA A 86 14.34 10.63 -2.58
CA ALA A 86 13.10 11.21 -2.07
C ALA A 86 12.27 11.74 -3.24
N ALA A 87 10.99 11.36 -3.30
CA ALA A 87 10.11 11.72 -4.40
C ALA A 87 8.69 12.01 -3.88
N VAL A 88 7.93 12.74 -4.68
CA VAL A 88 6.47 12.82 -4.58
C VAL A 88 5.90 12.06 -5.76
N LEU A 89 5.04 11.09 -5.49
CA LEU A 89 4.20 10.44 -6.50
C LEU A 89 2.91 11.24 -6.64
N GLN A 90 2.55 11.59 -7.86
CA GLN A 90 1.33 12.31 -8.17
C GLN A 90 0.09 11.44 -7.87
N ALA A 91 -1.00 12.05 -7.42
CA ALA A 91 -2.32 11.42 -7.43
C ALA A 91 -2.65 10.84 -8.83
N GLY A 92 -3.22 9.64 -8.87
CA GLY A 92 -3.39 8.85 -10.08
C GLY A 92 -2.26 7.86 -10.37
N THR A 93 -1.15 7.92 -9.61
CA THR A 93 -0.08 6.91 -9.73
C THR A 93 -0.53 5.58 -9.14
N ALA A 94 -0.43 4.50 -9.91
CA ALA A 94 -0.63 3.13 -9.42
C ALA A 94 0.57 2.65 -8.59
N VAL A 95 0.28 2.04 -7.44
CA VAL A 95 1.26 1.47 -6.51
C VAL A 95 0.80 0.11 -5.96
N LEU A 96 1.76 -0.72 -5.54
CA LEU A 96 1.49 -1.86 -4.66
C LEU A 96 1.69 -1.42 -3.21
N VAL A 97 0.71 -1.66 -2.35
CA VAL A 97 0.79 -1.36 -0.90
C VAL A 97 0.90 -2.63 -0.08
N ASP A 98 1.58 -2.58 1.06
CA ASP A 98 1.57 -3.70 2.01
C ASP A 98 0.27 -3.74 2.85
N ARG A 99 0.20 -4.71 3.77
CA ARG A 99 -0.93 -4.89 4.70
C ARG A 99 -1.16 -3.73 5.67
N PHE A 100 -0.27 -2.74 5.76
CA PHE A 100 -0.49 -1.51 6.52
C PHE A 100 -0.91 -0.34 5.62
N GLY A 101 -1.08 -0.61 4.32
CA GLY A 101 -1.34 0.40 3.32
C GLY A 101 -0.11 1.22 2.96
N ILE A 102 1.13 0.81 3.28
CA ILE A 102 2.32 1.58 2.89
C ILE A 102 2.68 1.29 1.43
N PRO A 103 2.90 2.29 0.56
CA PRO A 103 3.39 2.06 -0.79
C PRO A 103 4.77 1.40 -0.80
N ARG A 104 4.86 0.21 -1.42
CA ARG A 104 6.09 -0.60 -1.53
C ARG A 104 6.60 -0.70 -2.95
N VAL A 105 5.76 -0.51 -3.97
CA VAL A 105 6.19 -0.54 -5.37
C VAL A 105 5.48 0.52 -6.18
N LYS A 106 6.20 1.21 -7.07
CA LYS A 106 5.59 2.05 -8.11
C LYS A 106 5.35 1.22 -9.36
N CYS A 107 4.09 0.95 -9.71
CA CYS A 107 3.77 -0.06 -10.73
C CYS A 107 4.28 0.33 -12.13
N GLY A 108 4.21 1.60 -12.51
CA GLY A 108 4.60 2.07 -13.85
C GLY A 108 6.07 1.81 -14.23
N CYS A 109 6.94 1.44 -13.29
CA CYS A 109 8.32 1.04 -13.57
C CYS A 109 8.85 -0.12 -12.71
N GLY A 110 8.02 -0.69 -11.82
CA GLY A 110 8.43 -1.77 -10.90
C GLY A 110 9.41 -1.35 -9.80
N ASN A 111 9.68 -0.06 -9.64
CA ASN A 111 10.67 0.41 -8.67
C ASN A 111 10.22 0.12 -7.23
N PRO A 112 11.12 -0.41 -6.39
CA PRO A 112 10.82 -0.60 -4.98
C PRO A 112 10.81 0.75 -4.26
N LEU A 113 9.82 0.90 -3.38
CA LEU A 113 9.60 2.06 -2.55
C LEU A 113 9.96 1.70 -1.11
N GLY A 114 10.86 2.46 -0.52
CA GLY A 114 11.12 2.43 0.92
C GLY A 114 10.25 3.43 1.66
N ASP A 115 10.34 3.36 2.99
CA ASP A 115 9.58 4.23 3.86
C ASP A 115 9.94 5.70 3.62
N ALA A 116 8.91 6.55 3.62
CA ALA A 116 9.11 7.98 3.45
C ALA A 116 9.94 8.52 4.63
N ARG A 117 11.00 9.26 4.32
CA ARG A 117 11.82 9.89 5.37
C ARG A 117 11.01 10.97 6.10
N PRO A 118 11.04 11.00 7.45
CA PRO A 118 10.46 12.08 8.23
C PRO A 118 10.98 13.44 7.77
N VAL A 119 10.12 14.45 7.83
CA VAL A 119 10.50 15.83 7.52
C VAL A 119 10.78 16.53 8.84
N THR A 120 12.05 16.85 9.08
CA THR A 120 12.50 17.54 10.29
C THR A 120 12.71 19.04 10.06
N THR A 121 12.59 19.51 8.82
CA THR A 121 12.81 20.92 8.42
C THR A 121 11.87 21.32 7.28
N ARG A 122 11.81 22.61 6.93
CA ARG A 122 10.99 23.09 5.80
C ARG A 122 11.44 22.39 4.49
N THR A 123 10.55 21.60 3.89
CA THR A 123 10.83 20.84 2.66
C THR A 123 10.67 21.73 1.43
N THR A 124 11.68 21.77 0.57
CA THR A 124 11.62 22.38 -0.77
C THR A 124 11.42 21.30 -1.83
N TYR A 125 10.40 21.46 -2.67
CA TYR A 125 10.14 20.56 -3.79
C TYR A 125 10.74 21.11 -5.08
N ALA A 126 11.47 20.27 -5.80
CA ALA A 126 12.13 20.57 -7.05
C ALA A 126 11.72 19.57 -8.15
N GLY A 127 11.96 19.95 -9.41
CA GLY A 127 11.57 19.18 -10.59
C GLY A 127 10.27 19.66 -11.22
N THR A 128 9.79 18.90 -12.21
CA THR A 128 8.57 19.22 -12.95
C THR A 128 7.36 19.18 -12.04
N ARG A 129 6.61 20.29 -11.98
CA ARG A 129 5.32 20.37 -11.30
C ARG A 129 4.21 20.03 -12.28
N TRP A 130 3.11 19.47 -11.77
CA TRP A 130 1.88 19.23 -12.52
C TRP A 130 0.79 20.21 -12.09
N PRO A 131 -0.24 20.45 -12.94
CA PRO A 131 -1.43 21.17 -12.52
C PRO A 131 -2.04 20.57 -11.26
N GLY A 132 -2.34 21.42 -10.27
CA GLY A 132 -2.90 20.98 -8.98
C GLY A 132 -1.87 20.52 -7.95
N PHE A 133 -0.56 20.51 -8.26
CA PHE A 133 0.47 20.26 -7.25
C PHE A 133 0.48 21.38 -6.21
N ASP A 134 0.12 21.03 -4.98
CA ASP A 134 0.25 21.90 -3.82
C ASP A 134 1.16 21.21 -2.78
N PRO A 135 2.36 21.75 -2.48
CA PRO A 135 3.23 21.30 -1.41
C PRO A 135 2.52 21.11 -0.06
N ALA A 136 1.53 21.96 0.22
CA ALA A 136 0.71 21.90 1.43
C ALA A 136 -0.44 20.88 1.32
N SER A 137 -0.47 20.02 0.31
CA SER A 137 -1.44 18.91 0.21
C SER A 137 -0.75 17.53 0.20
N VAL A 138 0.58 17.54 0.07
CA VAL A 138 1.40 16.33 -0.03
C VAL A 138 1.38 15.54 1.28
N VAL A 139 1.04 14.26 1.21
CA VAL A 139 0.92 13.39 2.39
C VAL A 139 2.10 12.44 2.54
N VAL A 140 2.31 11.98 3.77
CA VAL A 140 3.09 10.78 4.07
C VAL A 140 2.14 9.72 4.59
N VAL A 141 2.20 8.52 4.04
CA VAL A 141 1.43 7.40 4.58
C VAL A 141 2.22 6.80 5.74
N ARG A 142 1.56 6.63 6.89
CA ARG A 142 2.10 5.97 8.07
C ARG A 142 1.34 4.68 8.34
N SER A 143 2.03 3.70 8.89
CA SER A 143 1.38 2.50 9.41
C SER A 143 0.59 2.85 10.66
N ASP A 144 -0.49 2.12 10.87
CA ASP A 144 -1.32 2.22 12.06
C ASP A 144 -1.85 0.85 12.47
N VAL A 145 -2.66 0.22 11.62
CA VAL A 145 -3.24 -1.11 11.84
C VAL A 145 -3.02 -1.99 10.62
N GLU A 146 -2.98 -3.30 10.82
CA GLU A 146 -3.07 -4.23 9.70
C GLU A 146 -4.46 -4.14 9.07
N VAL A 147 -4.48 -4.16 7.74
CA VAL A 147 -5.67 -4.01 6.90
C VAL A 147 -5.94 -5.35 6.27
N ASP A 148 -7.04 -5.98 6.66
CA ASP A 148 -7.51 -7.20 6.00
C ASP A 148 -8.22 -6.87 4.68
N VAL A 149 -8.94 -5.74 4.65
CA VAL A 149 -9.73 -5.28 3.51
C VAL A 149 -9.57 -3.76 3.36
N PHE A 150 -9.08 -3.33 2.20
CA PHE A 150 -9.03 -1.93 1.84
C PHE A 150 -10.39 -1.44 1.33
N VAL A 151 -10.85 -0.30 1.81
CA VAL A 151 -11.98 0.43 1.23
C VAL A 151 -11.43 1.43 0.20
N LEU A 152 -11.58 1.10 -1.08
CA LEU A 152 -11.08 1.85 -2.22
C LEU A 152 -12.21 2.66 -2.88
N VAL A 153 -11.84 3.69 -3.63
CA VAL A 153 -12.78 4.44 -4.48
C VAL A 153 -12.55 4.07 -5.95
N ASP A 154 -13.62 3.63 -6.63
CA ASP A 154 -13.61 3.44 -8.07
C ASP A 154 -13.41 4.80 -8.74
N LEU A 155 -12.32 4.94 -9.49
CA LEU A 155 -11.95 6.23 -10.08
C LEU A 155 -12.82 6.64 -11.27
N ARG A 156 -13.64 5.73 -11.80
CA ARG A 156 -14.59 5.99 -12.88
C ARG A 156 -15.95 6.41 -12.34
N THR A 157 -16.45 5.76 -11.29
CA THR A 157 -17.80 6.02 -10.74
C THR A 157 -17.79 6.91 -9.50
N GLY A 158 -16.68 6.98 -8.79
CA GLY A 158 -16.58 7.65 -7.48
C GLY A 158 -17.16 6.82 -6.32
N GLU A 159 -17.66 5.61 -6.59
CA GLU A 159 -18.25 4.74 -5.58
C GLU A 159 -17.18 3.97 -4.80
N ALA A 160 -17.48 3.63 -3.55
CA ALA A 160 -16.59 2.84 -2.74
C ALA A 160 -16.76 1.34 -3.03
N PHE A 161 -15.64 0.62 -3.02
CA PHE A 161 -15.61 -0.85 -3.07
C PHE A 161 -14.56 -1.38 -2.09
N ARG A 162 -14.64 -2.68 -1.79
CA ARG A 162 -13.78 -3.39 -0.85
C ARG A 162 -12.83 -4.29 -1.63
N ARG A 163 -11.54 -4.24 -1.32
CA ARG A 163 -10.51 -5.13 -1.87
C ARG A 163 -9.79 -5.85 -0.72
N PRO A 164 -9.90 -7.18 -0.60
CA PRO A 164 -9.10 -7.93 0.36
C PRO A 164 -7.60 -7.77 0.07
N THR A 165 -6.80 -7.71 1.12
CA THR A 165 -5.34 -7.51 1.02
C THR A 165 -4.66 -8.64 0.26
N GLY A 166 -3.69 -8.29 -0.60
CA GLY A 166 -2.96 -9.25 -1.45
C GLY A 166 -3.73 -9.70 -2.70
N THR A 167 -5.02 -9.35 -2.83
CA THR A 167 -5.78 -9.63 -4.04
C THR A 167 -5.57 -8.54 -5.08
N LYS A 168 -5.78 -8.89 -6.36
CA LYS A 168 -5.61 -7.98 -7.51
C LYS A 168 -6.93 -7.49 -8.11
N GLY A 169 -8.03 -7.66 -7.39
CA GLY A 169 -9.38 -7.29 -7.82
C GLY A 169 -10.33 -8.47 -8.01
N ASP A 170 -9.80 -9.69 -8.06
CA ASP A 170 -10.58 -10.92 -8.29
C ASP A 170 -11.63 -11.17 -7.18
N ASP A 171 -11.37 -10.66 -5.97
CA ASP A 171 -12.25 -10.77 -4.80
C ASP A 171 -12.86 -9.41 -4.38
N ASP A 172 -12.90 -8.44 -5.28
CA ASP A 172 -13.50 -7.13 -4.99
C ASP A 172 -15.01 -7.27 -4.71
N ALA A 173 -15.50 -6.53 -3.72
CA ALA A 173 -16.92 -6.49 -3.35
C ALA A 173 -17.43 -5.05 -3.24
N GLU A 174 -18.74 -4.85 -3.43
CA GLU A 174 -19.36 -3.54 -3.20
C GLU A 174 -19.21 -3.10 -1.73
N ALA A 175 -19.00 -1.80 -1.48
CA ALA A 175 -18.86 -1.32 -0.11
C ALA A 175 -20.15 -1.48 0.72
N THR A 176 -21.31 -1.57 0.07
CA THR A 176 -22.66 -1.69 0.64
C THR A 176 -23.09 -3.13 0.97
N GLY A 177 -22.25 -4.14 0.74
CA GLY A 177 -22.50 -5.50 1.22
C GLY A 177 -22.42 -5.59 2.75
N PRO A 178 -23.06 -6.59 3.39
CA PRO A 178 -22.94 -6.78 4.83
C PRO A 178 -21.46 -6.86 5.20
N SER A 179 -21.02 -5.98 6.10
CA SER A 179 -19.65 -5.98 6.61
C SER A 179 -19.28 -7.40 7.00
N ALA A 180 -18.28 -7.98 6.34
CA ALA A 180 -17.57 -9.10 6.92
C ALA A 180 -17.06 -8.61 8.29
N THR A 181 -17.70 -9.11 9.33
CA THR A 181 -17.45 -8.82 10.73
C THR A 181 -15.96 -8.92 11.02
N THR A 182 -15.36 -7.83 11.48
CA THR A 182 -14.13 -7.87 12.25
C THR A 182 -14.40 -8.76 13.46
N THR A 183 -14.04 -10.04 13.38
CA THR A 183 -14.18 -10.96 14.51
C THR A 183 -13.03 -10.66 15.47
N THR A 184 -13.24 -9.69 16.35
CA THR A 184 -12.43 -9.54 17.55
C THR A 184 -12.76 -10.73 18.45
N THR A 185 -11.99 -11.81 18.35
CA THR A 185 -12.07 -12.93 19.28
C THR A 185 -11.54 -12.47 20.64
N THR A 186 -12.41 -11.90 21.46
CA THR A 186 -12.16 -11.74 22.89
C THR A 186 -12.10 -13.14 23.50
N SER A 187 -10.89 -13.61 23.78
CA SER A 187 -10.64 -14.85 24.52
C SER A 187 -11.10 -14.64 25.97
N THR A 188 -12.35 -15.00 26.26
CA THR A 188 -12.85 -15.09 27.63
C THR A 188 -12.62 -16.52 28.10
N ALA A 189 -11.65 -16.69 28.99
CA ALA A 189 -11.38 -17.94 29.70
C ALA A 189 -12.63 -18.39 30.50
N PRO A 190 -12.93 -19.70 30.58
CA PRO A 190 -14.03 -20.16 31.41
C PRO A 190 -13.63 -20.16 32.90
N SER A 191 -14.32 -19.35 33.70
CA SER A 191 -14.37 -19.53 35.16
C SER A 191 -15.37 -20.64 35.47
N SER A 192 -14.87 -21.73 36.03
CA SER A 192 -15.68 -22.81 36.61
C SER A 192 -16.41 -22.32 37.86
N SER A 193 -17.72 -22.54 37.92
CA SER A 193 -18.46 -22.63 39.19
C SER A 193 -19.67 -23.55 39.01
N GLU A 194 -19.54 -24.76 39.56
CA GLU A 194 -20.59 -25.77 39.72
C GLU A 194 -21.62 -25.36 40.79
N GLY A 195 -22.89 -25.73 40.57
CA GLY A 195 -23.74 -26.30 41.62
C GLY A 195 -24.90 -25.44 42.18
N THR A 196 -26.11 -25.64 41.66
CA THR A 196 -27.43 -25.35 42.29
C THR A 196 -28.38 -26.43 41.70
N SER A 197 -29.26 -27.16 42.38
CA SER A 197 -30.20 -26.82 43.45
C SER A 197 -30.80 -28.08 44.11
N ALA A 198 -31.42 -27.88 45.28
CA ALA A 198 -32.35 -28.79 45.95
C ALA A 198 -33.71 -28.91 45.21
N PRO A 199 -34.61 -29.80 45.66
CA PRO A 199 -35.62 -29.37 46.64
C PRO A 199 -35.60 -30.13 47.97
#